data_AF-A0A5S9M9W5-F1
#
_entry.id   AF-A0A5S9M9W5-F1
#
_cell.length_a   1.000
_cell.length_b   1.000
_cell.length_c   1.000
_cell.angle_alpha   90.00
_cell.angle_beta   90.00
_cell.angle_gamma   90.00
#
_symmetry.space_group_name_H-M   'P 1'
#
loop_
_entity.id
_entity.type
_entity.pdbx_description
1 polymer ?
#
loop_
_entity_poly.entity_id
_entity_poly.type
_entity_poly.pdbx_seq_one_letter_code
_entity_poly.pdbx_strand_id
1 'polypeptide(L)'
;MWFFFLSDYDHLLHDDLDFQKRSEIFSKKITDISDILVELEFHRRMPLALPEQVITYQDSCHLRNGMGVQHAPRVLMKAIQGISFKKK
;
A
#
# COMPACT_ATOMS: atom_id res chain seq x y z
N MET A 1 -3.38 -18.72 -10.52
CA MET A 1 -2.65 -18.04 -9.43
C MET A 1 -2.38 -16.63 -9.91
N TRP A 2 -2.88 -15.58 -9.24
CA TRP A 2 -2.49 -14.20 -9.56
C TRP A 2 -1.18 -13.94 -8.83
N PHE A 3 -0.05 -14.05 -9.53
CA PHE A 3 1.26 -13.71 -8.98
C PHE A 3 1.46 -12.20 -8.97
N PHE A 4 1.74 -11.66 -7.79
CA PHE A 4 2.10 -10.27 -7.56
C PHE A 4 3.61 -10.14 -7.69
N PHE A 5 4.01 -9.45 -8.76
CA PHE A 5 5.33 -9.64 -9.35
C PHE A 5 6.47 -9.58 -8.33
N LEU A 6 6.59 -8.52 -7.53
CA LEU A 6 7.73 -8.36 -6.62
C LEU A 6 7.54 -9.00 -5.24
N SER A 7 6.32 -9.02 -4.71
CA SER A 7 6.05 -9.58 -3.37
C SER A 7 6.11 -11.10 -3.38
N ASP A 8 5.85 -11.75 -4.51
CA ASP A 8 5.76 -13.21 -4.62
C ASP A 8 7.06 -13.84 -5.13
N TYR A 9 8.18 -13.09 -5.14
CA TYR A 9 9.47 -13.62 -5.57
C TYR A 9 9.96 -14.78 -4.71
N ASP A 10 9.64 -14.78 -3.42
CA ASP A 10 9.89 -15.91 -2.52
C ASP A 10 9.23 -17.18 -3.04
N HIS A 11 7.96 -17.12 -3.46
CA HIS A 11 7.26 -18.25 -4.07
C HIS A 11 7.79 -18.56 -5.47
N LEU A 12 8.00 -17.56 -6.33
CA LEU A 12 8.41 -17.77 -7.72
C LEU A 12 9.81 -18.35 -7.86
N LEU A 13 10.70 -18.04 -6.91
CA LEU A 13 12.11 -18.44 -6.91
C LEU A 13 12.42 -19.46 -5.81
N HIS A 14 11.41 -20.12 -5.24
CA HIS A 14 11.61 -21.04 -4.11
C HIS A 14 12.48 -22.26 -4.46
N ASP A 15 12.47 -22.69 -5.72
CA ASP A 15 13.25 -23.83 -6.23
C ASP A 15 14.64 -23.43 -6.75
N ASP A 16 14.93 -22.13 -6.87
CA ASP A 16 16.22 -21.63 -7.33
C ASP A 16 17.17 -21.46 -6.14
N LEU A 17 18.13 -22.37 -5.98
CA LEU A 17 19.05 -22.38 -4.84
C LEU A 17 19.88 -21.08 -4.72
N ASP A 18 20.16 -20.40 -5.83
CA ASP A 18 20.94 -19.16 -5.83
C ASP A 18 20.10 -17.96 -5.37
N PHE A 19 18.78 -18.04 -5.55
CA PHE A 19 17.86 -16.94 -5.29
C PHE A 19 16.89 -17.14 -4.13
N GLN A 20 16.60 -18.37 -3.69
CA GLN A 20 15.61 -18.70 -2.66
C GLN A 20 15.74 -17.80 -1.41
N LYS A 21 16.91 -17.77 -0.77
CA LYS A 21 17.12 -16.94 0.43
C LYS A 21 17.03 -15.45 0.14
N ARG A 22 17.46 -15.01 -1.04
CA ARG A 22 17.49 -13.60 -1.43
C ARG A 22 16.08 -13.10 -1.74
N SER A 23 15.28 -13.90 -2.42
CA SER A 23 13.90 -13.58 -2.75
C SER A 23 13.03 -13.55 -1.50
N GLU A 24 13.20 -14.47 -0.55
CA GLU A 24 12.53 -14.40 0.75
C GLU A 24 12.80 -13.08 1.50
N ILE A 25 14.06 -12.65 1.57
CA ILE A 25 14.43 -11.39 2.24
C ILE A 25 13.90 -10.18 1.46
N PHE A 26 13.92 -10.24 0.13
CA PHE A 26 13.44 -9.18 -0.74
C PHE A 26 11.93 -9.00 -0.64
N SER A 27 11.16 -10.08 -0.81
CA SER A 27 9.70 -10.10 -0.70
C SER A 27 9.22 -9.51 0.62
N LYS A 28 9.89 -9.83 1.74
CA LYS A 28 9.58 -9.27 3.07
C LYS A 28 9.76 -7.75 3.19
N LYS A 29 10.49 -7.12 2.28
CA LYS A 29 10.70 -5.67 2.25
C LYS A 29 9.73 -4.94 1.32
N ILE A 30 8.94 -5.68 0.54
CA ILE A 30 7.96 -5.10 -0.36
C ILE A 30 6.74 -4.68 0.46
N THR A 31 6.46 -3.38 0.44
CA THR A 31 5.29 -2.79 1.11
C THR A 31 4.81 -1.58 0.30
N ASP A 32 3.56 -1.17 0.49
CA ASP A 32 3.00 -0.02 -0.20
C ASP A 32 3.36 1.28 0.52
N ILE A 33 3.54 2.35 -0.25
CA ILE A 33 3.88 3.67 0.30
C ILE A 33 2.79 4.18 1.26
N SER A 34 1.52 3.85 1.04
CA SER A 34 0.46 4.29 1.93
C SER A 34 0.58 3.69 3.33
N ASP A 35 0.96 2.42 3.45
CA ASP A 35 1.23 1.78 4.74
C ASP A 35 2.42 2.44 5.42
N ILE A 36 3.52 2.69 4.69
CA ILE A 36 4.68 3.42 5.23
C ILE A 36 4.27 4.79 5.79
N LEU A 37 3.47 5.56 5.06
CA LEU A 37 3.03 6.89 5.49
C LEU A 37 2.12 6.83 6.73
N VAL A 38 1.31 5.78 6.87
CA VAL A 38 0.48 5.58 8.06
C VAL A 38 1.32 5.13 9.24
N GLU A 39 2.22 4.17 9.05
CA GLU A 39 3.12 3.62 10.08
C GLU A 39 4.03 4.70 10.67
N LEU A 40 4.58 5.57 9.81
CA LEU A 40 5.41 6.70 10.23
C LEU A 40 4.60 7.89 10.78
N GLU A 41 3.28 7.73 10.93
CA GLU A 41 2.33 8.75 11.37
C GLU A 41 2.42 10.07 10.57
N PHE A 42 2.80 9.99 9.30
CA PHE A 42 2.98 11.17 8.44
C PHE A 42 1.74 12.06 8.43
N HIS A 43 0.56 11.45 8.31
CA HIS A 43 -0.74 12.11 8.32
C HIS A 43 -1.10 12.84 9.62
N ARG A 44 -0.38 12.56 10.73
CA ARG A 44 -0.53 13.28 12.01
C ARG A 44 0.53 14.37 12.18
N ARG A 45 1.70 14.18 11.58
CA ARG A 45 2.87 15.06 11.75
C ARG A 45 2.89 16.19 10.73
N MET A 46 2.29 15.98 9.57
CA MET A 46 2.25 16.96 8.48
C MET A 46 0.83 17.51 8.30
N PRO A 47 0.68 18.83 8.12
CA PRO A 47 -0.61 19.40 7.77
C PRO A 47 -0.98 18.97 6.35
N LEU A 48 -2.03 18.17 6.21
CA LEU A 48 -2.62 17.81 4.93
C LEU A 48 -3.89 18.63 4.74
N ALA A 49 -3.90 19.49 3.73
CA ALA A 49 -5.05 20.34 3.43
C ALA A 49 -5.20 20.53 1.92
N LEU A 50 -6.45 20.57 1.48
CA LEU A 50 -6.83 20.93 0.12
C LEU A 50 -7.96 21.98 0.16
N PRO A 51 -8.15 22.77 -0.91
CA PRO A 51 -9.35 23.57 -1.07
C PRO A 51 -10.61 22.70 -1.01
N GLU A 52 -11.74 23.31 -0.62
CA GLU A 52 -13.01 22.60 -0.44
C GLU A 52 -13.39 21.81 -1.68
N GLN A 53 -13.38 20.48 -1.58
CA GLN A 53 -13.72 19.61 -2.71
C GLN A 53 -14.17 18.23 -2.26
N VAL A 54 -14.90 17.56 -3.14
CA VAL A 54 -15.30 16.16 -2.95
C VAL A 54 -14.27 15.27 -3.63
N ILE A 55 -13.74 14.30 -2.88
CA ILE A 55 -12.82 13.30 -3.43
C ILE A 55 -13.37 11.89 -3.23
N THR A 56 -12.90 10.97 -4.05
CA THR A 56 -13.13 9.54 -3.90
C THR A 56 -11.83 8.77 -4.08
N TYR A 57 -11.78 7.53 -3.61
CA TYR A 57 -10.65 6.63 -3.80
C TYR A 57 -11.14 5.34 -4.44
N GLN A 58 -10.49 4.95 -5.54
CA GLN A 58 -10.74 3.69 -6.20
C GLN A 58 -9.74 2.66 -5.69
N ASP A 59 -10.24 1.61 -5.05
CA ASP A 59 -9.40 0.51 -4.60
C ASP A 59 -8.71 -0.17 -5.80
N SER A 60 -7.41 -0.37 -5.68
CA SER A 60 -6.67 -1.25 -6.59
C SER A 60 -6.90 -2.70 -6.17
N CYS A 61 -7.41 -3.52 -7.10
CA CYS A 61 -7.56 -4.95 -6.90
C CYS A 61 -6.21 -5.61 -6.61
N HIS A 62 -5.14 -5.14 -7.27
CA HIS A 62 -3.79 -5.66 -7.07
C HIS A 62 -3.23 -5.31 -5.70
N LEU A 63 -3.46 -4.06 -5.27
CA LEU A 63 -2.99 -3.59 -3.97
C LEU A 63 -3.70 -4.33 -2.83
N ARG A 64 -5.03 -4.48 -2.95
CA ARG A 64 -5.86 -5.16 -1.96
C ARG A 64 -5.57 -6.65 -1.90
N ASN A 65 -5.65 -7.34 -3.03
CA ASN A 65 -5.63 -8.79 -3.05
C ASN A 65 -4.21 -9.35 -3.00
N GLY A 66 -3.22 -8.59 -3.48
CA GLY A 66 -1.83 -9.02 -3.50
C GLY A 66 -1.04 -8.58 -2.30
N MET A 67 -1.02 -7.28 -2.05
CA MET A 67 -0.24 -6.73 -0.94
C MET A 67 -1.03 -6.63 0.36
N GLY A 68 -2.33 -6.94 0.35
CA GLY A 68 -3.20 -6.84 1.54
C GLY A 68 -3.54 -5.41 1.96
N VAL A 69 -3.11 -4.40 1.19
CA VAL A 69 -3.21 -2.99 1.57
C VAL A 69 -4.60 -2.45 1.22
N GLN A 70 -5.36 -2.06 2.25
CA GLN A 70 -6.76 -1.63 2.11
C GLN A 70 -7.10 -0.39 2.93
N HIS A 71 -6.55 -0.34 4.15
CA HIS A 71 -6.94 0.65 5.15
C HIS A 71 -6.13 1.93 5.04
N ALA A 72 -4.81 1.82 4.79
CA ALA A 72 -3.92 2.96 4.79
C ALA A 72 -4.32 4.08 3.81
N PRO A 73 -4.71 3.81 2.54
CA PRO A 73 -5.17 4.87 1.65
C PRO A 73 -6.35 5.67 2.22
N ARG A 74 -7.31 4.98 2.88
CA ARG A 74 -8.48 5.63 3.48
C ARG A 74 -8.13 6.45 4.71
N VAL A 75 -7.17 6.01 5.52
CA VAL A 75 -6.65 6.77 6.66
C VAL A 75 -6.03 8.08 6.16
N LEU A 76 -5.18 7.99 5.13
CA LEU A 76 -4.54 9.17 4.54
C LEU A 76 -5.55 10.14 3.94
N MET A 77 -6.53 9.67 3.16
CA MET A 77 -7.56 10.54 2.59
C MET A 77 -8.34 11.27 3.69
N LYS A 78 -8.79 10.56 4.73
CA LYS A 78 -9.57 11.16 5.83
C LYS A 78 -8.80 12.14 6.69
N ALA A 79 -7.46 12.12 6.66
CA ALA A 79 -6.63 13.06 7.39
C ALA A 79 -6.50 14.42 6.66
N ILE A 80 -6.87 14.51 5.38
CA ILE A 80 -6.82 15.75 4.62
C ILE A 80 -7.95 16.69 5.08
N GLN A 81 -7.59 17.91 5.47
CA GLN A 81 -8.54 18.96 5.81
C GLN A 81 -9.14 19.58 4.54
N GLY A 82 -10.39 20.03 4.64
CA GLY A 82 -11.09 20.69 3.53
C GLY A 82 -11.65 19.72 2.48
N ILE A 83 -11.63 18.40 2.70
CA ILE A 83 -12.25 17.46 1.76
C ILE A 83 -13.53 16.85 2.30
N SER A 84 -14.43 16.48 1.38
CA SER A 84 -15.54 15.55 1.65
C SER A 84 -15.25 14.23 0.95
N PHE A 85 -14.94 13.19 1.73
CA PHE A 85 -14.65 11.86 1.18
C PHE A 85 -15.94 11.10 0.88
N LYS A 86 -16.20 10.81 -0.41
CA LYS A 86 -17.30 9.94 -0.84
C LYS A 86 -16.79 8.56 -1.23
N LYS A 87 -17.38 7.52 -0.64
CA LYS A 87 -17.15 6.14 -1.08
C LYS A 87 -17.79 5.95 -2.46
N LYS A 88 -17.04 5.30 -3.35
CA LYS A 88 -17.56 4.79 -4.62
C LYS A 88 -18.43 3.55 -4.36
#